data_AF-A0A6N2KBY8-F1
#
_entry.id   AF-A0A6N2KBY8-F1
#
_cell.length_a   1.000
_cell.length_b   1.000
_cell.length_c   1.000
_cell.angle_alpha   90.00
_cell.angle_beta   90.00
_cell.angle_gamma   90.00
#
_symmetry.space_group_name_H-M   'P 1'
#
loop_
_entity.id
_entity.type
_entity.pdbx_description
1 polymer ?
#
loop_
_entity_poly.entity_id
_entity_poly.type
_entity_poly.pdbx_seq_one_letter_code
_entity_poly.pdbx_strand_id
1 'polypeptide(L)'
;MVHDLGSSGGDIIPLKNYLDSQYLGEIGIGSPPQNFTVIFDTGSSNLWVPSSKCYFSIACYFHSKYKSSWSSTYTKNGNFCEIHYGSGSISGFFSQDNVQVGDLVVKDQVFVEATKEGSLSFILGKFDGILGLGFQEISVGNVVPLWYNMVQQDLLDDEVFSFWLNRNPEAKEGGELVLGGVDPKHFKGKHTFVPVTKKGYWEITMGDFLIGSHSTGLCEGGCAAIVDSGTSLLAGPTPIITEINHAIGAEGRVSAECKEVVSHYGDLIWELIISGVKPSKVCSQLGLCLFNGTRYVSGIESVVEKEHKEKSSAGNDLPCTACQMLVIWAQNQLREKETKETAISYLDKLCESLPSPMGGSSIDCNSISTMPDITFTIGDKPFSLTPEQYILKTGEGVAQVCVSGFMALDVPPPRGPLWILGDVFMGVYHTIFDYGNLEVGFAEAA
;
A
#
# COMPACT_ATOMS: atom_id res chain seq x y z
N MET A 1 -12.04 -23.77 -15.39
CA MET A 1 -13.27 -24.31 -14.75
C MET A 1 -13.53 -23.39 -13.58
N VAL A 2 -14.66 -22.69 -13.57
CA VAL A 2 -15.01 -21.77 -12.47
C VAL A 2 -15.43 -22.66 -11.30
N HIS A 3 -14.57 -22.80 -10.29
CA HIS A 3 -14.94 -23.47 -9.05
C HIS A 3 -16.00 -22.63 -8.35
N ASP A 4 -17.10 -23.27 -7.97
CA ASP A 4 -18.20 -22.70 -7.20
C ASP A 4 -17.69 -22.53 -5.76
N LEU A 5 -17.00 -21.42 -5.47
CA LEU A 5 -16.37 -21.08 -4.17
C LEU A 5 -17.38 -20.80 -3.05
N GLY A 6 -18.60 -21.36 -3.14
CA GLY A 6 -19.68 -21.18 -2.16
C GLY A 6 -19.65 -22.14 -0.96
N SER A 7 -18.53 -22.84 -0.73
CA SER A 7 -18.38 -23.74 0.41
C SER A 7 -17.88 -22.96 1.63
N SER A 8 -18.66 -23.00 2.73
CA SER A 8 -18.32 -22.42 4.03
C SER A 8 -17.22 -23.21 4.78
N GLY A 9 -16.23 -23.74 4.06
CA GLY A 9 -15.26 -24.73 4.57
C GLY A 9 -13.99 -24.16 5.21
N GLY A 10 -13.77 -22.85 5.15
CA GLY A 10 -12.55 -22.23 5.68
C GLY A 10 -12.57 -21.98 7.19
N ASP A 11 -11.38 -21.87 7.78
CA ASP A 11 -11.21 -21.42 9.16
C ASP A 11 -11.42 -19.90 9.24
N ILE A 12 -12.30 -19.46 10.13
CA ILE A 12 -12.78 -18.08 10.22
C ILE A 12 -12.06 -17.37 11.38
N ILE A 13 -11.33 -16.32 11.04
CA ILE A 13 -10.64 -15.45 12.00
C ILE A 13 -11.37 -14.11 12.08
N PRO A 14 -12.02 -13.80 13.22
CA PRO A 14 -12.63 -12.49 13.41
C PRO A 14 -11.56 -11.41 13.53
N LEU A 15 -11.74 -10.31 12.80
CA LEU A 15 -10.87 -9.14 12.85
C LEU A 15 -11.51 -8.03 13.69
N LYS A 16 -10.71 -7.42 14.56
CA LYS A 16 -11.06 -6.18 15.27
C LYS A 16 -10.61 -5.00 14.42
N ASN A 17 -11.52 -4.08 14.14
CA ASN A 17 -11.24 -2.84 13.44
C ASN A 17 -10.86 -1.75 14.47
N TYR A 18 -9.67 -1.19 14.33
CA TYR A 18 -9.23 -0.03 15.10
C TYR A 18 -9.16 1.22 14.21
N LEU A 19 -10.16 2.10 14.40
CA LEU A 19 -10.24 3.42 13.76
C LEU A 19 -10.19 3.39 12.22
N ASP A 20 -10.70 2.33 11.59
CA ASP A 20 -10.64 2.13 10.13
C ASP A 20 -9.22 2.15 9.56
N SER A 21 -8.24 1.85 10.43
CA SER A 21 -6.80 1.98 10.15
C SER A 21 -6.01 0.70 10.44
N GLN A 22 -6.56 -0.23 11.23
CA GLN A 22 -5.89 -1.50 11.55
C GLN A 22 -6.93 -2.61 11.75
N TYR A 23 -6.82 -3.69 10.98
CA TYR A 23 -7.62 -4.90 11.16
C TYR A 23 -6.76 -5.96 11.83
N LEU A 24 -7.15 -6.33 13.06
CA LEU A 24 -6.33 -7.10 13.98
C LEU A 24 -6.98 -8.45 14.28
N GLY A 25 -6.23 -9.54 14.22
CA GLY A 25 -6.68 -10.83 14.77
C GLY A 25 -5.69 -11.40 15.77
N GLU A 26 -6.05 -12.52 16.37
CA GLU A 26 -5.26 -13.17 17.42
C GLU A 26 -4.59 -14.44 16.89
N ILE A 27 -3.33 -14.64 17.27
CA ILE A 27 -2.57 -15.87 17.02
C ILE A 27 -1.96 -16.37 18.32
N GLY A 28 -1.70 -17.67 18.42
CA GLY A 28 -0.97 -18.29 19.52
C GLY A 28 0.39 -18.79 19.07
N ILE A 29 1.47 -18.53 19.81
CA ILE A 29 2.81 -19.06 19.51
C ILE A 29 3.31 -19.91 20.68
N GLY A 30 3.71 -21.15 20.37
CA GLY A 30 4.28 -22.09 21.33
C GLY A 30 3.29 -23.07 21.96
N SER A 31 3.81 -23.97 22.80
CA SER A 31 3.01 -24.97 23.54
C SER A 31 3.35 -24.95 25.04
N PRO A 32 2.45 -24.47 25.92
CA PRO A 32 1.10 -23.95 25.62
C PRO A 32 1.13 -22.65 24.81
N PRO A 33 0.07 -22.34 24.05
CA PRO A 33 -0.01 -21.12 23.23
C PRO A 33 0.18 -19.84 24.03
N GLN A 34 1.03 -18.93 23.54
CA GLN A 34 1.16 -17.55 24.00
C GLN A 34 0.47 -16.64 22.98
N ASN A 35 -0.56 -15.90 23.40
CA ASN A 35 -1.39 -15.13 22.46
C ASN A 35 -0.75 -13.79 22.10
N PHE A 36 -0.91 -13.39 20.83
CA PHE A 36 -0.48 -12.11 20.28
C PHE A 36 -1.58 -11.55 19.39
N THR A 37 -1.80 -10.24 19.47
CA THR A 37 -2.63 -9.51 18.50
C THR A 37 -1.74 -9.14 17.32
N VAL A 38 -2.12 -9.50 16.10
CA VAL A 38 -1.31 -9.24 14.90
C VAL A 38 -2.11 -8.62 13.77
N ILE A 39 -1.41 -7.89 12.90
CA ILE A 39 -1.90 -7.53 11.57
C ILE A 39 -1.64 -8.73 10.65
N PHE A 40 -2.65 -9.13 9.88
CA PHE A 40 -2.49 -10.05 8.75
C PHE A 40 -2.17 -9.24 7.51
N ASP A 41 -0.95 -9.35 7.01
CA ASP A 41 -0.35 -8.39 6.09
C ASP A 41 0.03 -9.08 4.77
N THR A 42 -0.70 -8.81 3.69
CA THR A 42 -0.39 -9.33 2.35
C THR A 42 0.78 -8.61 1.67
N GLY A 43 1.22 -7.47 2.19
CA GLY A 43 2.39 -6.71 1.73
C GLY A 43 3.74 -7.20 2.26
N SER A 44 3.75 -8.07 3.28
CA SER A 44 4.97 -8.69 3.84
C SER A 44 4.88 -10.21 3.96
N SER A 45 5.98 -10.88 4.32
CA SER A 45 6.05 -12.36 4.28
C SER A 45 6.69 -13.02 5.50
N ASN A 46 7.06 -12.21 6.50
CA ASN A 46 7.61 -12.71 7.75
C ASN A 46 6.55 -12.61 8.85
N LEU A 47 6.53 -13.60 9.74
CA LEU A 47 5.90 -13.46 11.06
C LEU A 47 6.92 -12.89 12.04
N TRP A 48 6.54 -11.88 12.81
CA TRP A 48 7.35 -11.38 13.92
C TRP A 48 6.49 -10.95 15.10
N VAL A 49 7.03 -11.16 16.31
CA VAL A 49 6.43 -10.70 17.57
C VAL A 49 7.52 -10.19 18.53
N PRO A 50 7.18 -9.35 19.53
CA PRO A 50 8.16 -8.84 20.48
C PRO A 50 8.74 -9.98 21.32
N SER A 51 10.05 -9.97 21.51
CA SER A 51 10.74 -10.96 22.35
C SER A 51 10.72 -10.56 23.81
N SER A 52 10.71 -11.53 24.72
CA SER A 52 11.05 -11.30 26.13
C SER A 52 12.46 -10.72 26.32
N LYS A 53 13.30 -10.79 25.27
CA LYS A 53 14.66 -10.22 25.22
C LYS A 53 14.69 -8.78 24.70
N CYS A 54 13.54 -8.17 24.43
CA CYS A 54 13.42 -6.76 24.06
C CYS A 54 13.44 -5.86 25.31
N TYR A 55 14.59 -5.28 25.63
CA TYR A 55 14.78 -4.48 26.85
C TYR A 55 14.80 -2.97 26.61
N PHE A 56 15.14 -2.53 25.40
CA PHE A 56 15.50 -1.13 25.15
C PHE A 56 14.49 -0.37 24.29
N SER A 57 13.51 -1.05 23.67
CA SER A 57 12.43 -0.39 22.93
C SER A 57 11.22 -0.18 23.83
N ILE A 58 10.75 1.06 23.91
CA ILE A 58 9.59 1.47 24.71
C ILE A 58 8.34 0.68 24.28
N ALA A 59 8.17 0.43 22.98
CA ALA A 59 7.05 -0.33 22.43
C ALA A 59 6.88 -1.71 23.09
N CYS A 60 7.97 -2.44 23.29
CA CYS A 60 7.98 -3.77 23.93
C CYS A 60 7.52 -3.77 25.41
N TYR A 61 7.38 -2.62 26.05
CA TYR A 61 6.82 -2.52 27.41
C TYR A 61 5.29 -2.45 27.41
N PHE A 62 4.67 -2.08 26.28
CA PHE A 62 3.23 -1.96 26.12
C PHE A 62 2.60 -3.16 25.40
N HIS A 63 3.42 -4.04 24.80
CA HIS A 63 2.97 -5.19 24.02
C HIS A 63 3.31 -6.53 24.69
N SER A 64 2.57 -7.56 24.28
CA SER A 64 2.82 -8.95 24.64
C SER A 64 4.20 -9.38 24.15
N LYS A 65 4.87 -10.26 24.92
CA LYS A 65 6.23 -10.71 24.60
C LYS A 65 6.34 -12.22 24.61
N TYR A 66 6.92 -12.75 23.55
CA TYR A 66 7.20 -14.17 23.40
C TYR A 66 8.32 -14.62 24.33
N LYS A 67 8.03 -15.69 25.10
CA LYS A 67 8.94 -16.33 26.04
C LYS A 67 9.26 -17.74 25.57
N SER A 68 10.37 -17.88 24.84
CA SER A 68 10.90 -19.19 24.41
C SER A 68 11.01 -20.23 25.54
N SER A 69 11.35 -19.83 26.77
CA SER A 69 11.46 -20.75 27.91
C SER A 69 10.13 -21.33 28.42
N TRP A 70 9.00 -20.77 27.97
CA TRP A 70 7.66 -21.21 28.37
C TRP A 70 7.02 -22.13 27.33
N SER A 71 7.65 -22.32 26.18
CA SER A 71 7.15 -23.20 25.13
C SER A 71 7.94 -24.50 25.11
N SER A 72 7.22 -25.62 25.14
CA SER A 72 7.78 -26.97 25.01
C SER A 72 8.11 -27.36 23.57
N THR A 73 7.55 -26.67 22.58
CA THR A 73 7.76 -26.91 21.13
C THR A 73 8.77 -25.95 20.50
N TYR A 74 9.33 -25.03 21.30
CA TYR A 74 10.34 -24.08 20.84
C TYR A 74 11.63 -24.78 20.37
N THR A 75 12.07 -24.40 19.18
CA THR A 75 13.38 -24.75 18.63
C THR A 75 14.19 -23.48 18.36
N LYS A 76 15.40 -23.43 18.93
CA LYS A 76 16.31 -22.29 18.77
C LYS A 76 16.88 -22.25 17.34
N ASN A 77 16.78 -21.09 16.70
CA ASN A 77 17.51 -20.79 15.46
C ASN A 77 18.62 -19.76 15.75
N GLY A 78 18.27 -18.53 16.14
CA GLY A 78 19.19 -17.52 16.67
C GLY A 78 19.92 -16.66 15.62
N ASN A 79 19.70 -16.89 14.32
CA ASN A 79 20.25 -16.04 13.28
C ASN A 79 19.64 -14.63 13.33
N PHE A 80 20.47 -13.59 13.19
CA PHE A 80 20.04 -12.20 13.21
C PHE A 80 19.10 -11.88 12.03
N CYS A 81 18.13 -11.00 12.28
CA CYS A 81 17.18 -10.50 11.29
C CYS A 81 16.92 -9.00 11.50
N GLU A 82 16.79 -8.26 10.41
CA GLU A 82 16.29 -6.88 10.39
C GLU A 82 15.28 -6.74 9.25
N ILE A 83 14.11 -6.19 9.55
CA ILE A 83 13.02 -5.97 8.61
C ILE A 83 12.73 -4.47 8.56
N HIS A 84 12.68 -3.91 7.34
CA HIS A 84 12.37 -2.51 7.09
C HIS A 84 10.97 -2.37 6.51
N TYR A 85 10.15 -1.54 7.16
CA TYR A 85 8.83 -1.08 6.73
C TYR A 85 8.93 0.40 6.32
N GLY A 86 7.92 0.91 5.61
CA GLY A 86 7.87 2.33 5.23
C GLY A 86 7.91 3.28 6.42
N SER A 87 7.32 2.88 7.56
CA SER A 87 7.20 3.67 8.78
C SER A 87 8.28 3.38 9.83
N GLY A 88 9.18 2.41 9.62
CA GLY A 88 10.13 1.99 10.64
C GLY A 88 10.86 0.69 10.34
N SER A 89 11.66 0.21 11.29
CA SER A 89 12.26 -1.11 11.21
C SER A 89 12.15 -1.86 12.53
N ILE A 90 12.21 -3.18 12.44
CA ILE A 90 12.42 -4.06 13.60
C ILE A 90 13.70 -4.85 13.37
N SER A 91 14.41 -5.15 14.46
CA SER A 91 15.54 -6.08 14.44
C SER A 91 15.44 -7.06 15.59
N GLY A 92 16.02 -8.24 15.38
CA GLY A 92 15.85 -9.37 16.26
C GLY A 92 16.62 -10.59 15.77
N PHE A 93 16.06 -11.77 16.02
CA PHE A 93 16.62 -13.03 15.53
C PHE A 93 15.49 -14.02 15.24
N PHE A 94 15.78 -14.99 14.37
CA PHE A 94 14.84 -16.05 14.06
C PHE A 94 14.72 -17.07 15.19
N SER A 95 13.51 -17.58 15.38
CA SER A 95 13.14 -18.67 16.26
C SER A 95 12.15 -19.57 15.53
N GLN A 96 11.97 -20.81 16.00
CA GLN A 96 11.01 -21.74 15.43
C GLN A 96 10.09 -22.27 16.54
N ASP A 97 8.80 -22.31 16.27
CA ASP A 97 7.80 -22.90 17.17
C ASP A 97 6.51 -23.22 16.41
N ASN A 98 5.54 -23.84 17.09
CA ASN A 98 4.20 -24.00 16.56
C ASN A 98 3.44 -22.68 16.64
N VAL A 99 2.65 -22.37 15.61
CA VAL A 99 1.80 -21.18 15.54
C VAL A 99 0.37 -21.62 15.29
N GLN A 100 -0.53 -21.19 16.17
CA GLN A 100 -1.97 -21.36 16.05
C GLN A 100 -2.61 -20.11 15.46
N VAL A 101 -3.42 -20.28 14.42
CA VAL A 101 -4.25 -19.23 13.81
C VAL A 101 -5.64 -19.83 13.66
N GLY A 102 -6.64 -19.23 14.32
CA GLY A 102 -7.96 -19.86 14.47
C GLY A 102 -7.85 -21.25 15.09
N ASP A 103 -8.44 -22.25 14.43
CA ASP A 103 -8.37 -23.66 14.83
C ASP A 103 -7.16 -24.39 14.22
N LEU A 104 -6.43 -23.77 13.29
CA LEU A 104 -5.27 -24.37 12.63
C LEU A 104 -3.99 -24.24 13.46
N VAL A 105 -3.26 -25.35 13.62
CA VAL A 105 -1.94 -25.37 14.29
C VAL A 105 -0.85 -25.72 13.27
N VAL A 106 -0.11 -24.69 12.86
CA VAL A 106 1.03 -24.80 11.96
C VAL A 106 2.28 -25.18 12.76
N LYS A 107 2.87 -26.32 12.45
CA LYS A 107 4.09 -26.78 13.14
C LYS A 107 5.35 -26.17 12.54
N ASP A 108 6.39 -26.07 13.36
CA ASP A 108 7.74 -25.75 12.91
C ASP A 108 7.85 -24.42 12.13
N GLN A 109 6.99 -23.44 12.45
CA GLN A 109 7.01 -22.12 11.83
C GLN A 109 8.23 -21.33 12.30
N VAL A 110 9.02 -20.84 11.36
CA VAL A 110 10.12 -19.90 11.64
C VAL A 110 9.56 -18.48 11.70
N PHE A 111 9.85 -17.74 12.76
CA PHE A 111 9.41 -16.36 12.97
C PHE A 111 10.51 -15.53 13.61
N VAL A 112 10.33 -14.21 13.64
CA VAL A 112 11.31 -13.29 14.25
C VAL A 112 10.88 -12.92 15.66
N GLU A 113 11.79 -13.12 16.62
CA GLU A 113 11.74 -12.53 17.95
C GLU A 113 12.34 -11.11 17.89
N ALA A 114 11.50 -10.08 17.86
CA ALA A 114 11.97 -8.69 17.80
C ALA A 114 12.60 -8.27 19.14
N THR A 115 13.85 -7.79 19.10
CA THR A 115 14.58 -7.29 20.27
C THR A 115 14.70 -5.77 20.28
N LYS A 116 14.41 -5.15 19.13
CA LYS A 116 14.35 -3.70 18.96
C LYS A 116 13.30 -3.35 17.92
N GLU A 117 12.44 -2.41 18.29
CA GLU A 117 11.47 -1.75 17.42
C GLU A 117 11.88 -0.27 17.28
N GLY A 118 12.01 0.19 16.03
CA GLY A 118 12.64 1.45 15.67
C GLY A 118 11.71 2.60 15.35
N SER A 119 10.39 2.47 15.57
CA SER A 119 9.40 3.49 15.20
C SER A 119 8.34 3.74 16.26
N LEU A 120 7.88 5.00 16.33
CA LEU A 120 6.73 5.42 17.13
C LEU A 120 5.43 4.76 16.67
N SER A 121 5.32 4.37 15.40
CA SER A 121 4.15 3.65 14.87
C SER A 121 3.88 2.36 15.64
N PHE A 122 4.93 1.65 16.06
CA PHE A 122 4.81 0.44 16.88
C PHE A 122 4.49 0.72 18.35
N ILE A 123 4.72 1.95 18.84
CA ILE A 123 4.32 2.34 20.21
C ILE A 123 2.83 2.69 20.26
N LEU A 124 2.32 3.34 19.21
CA LEU A 124 0.94 3.81 19.13
C LEU A 124 -0.03 2.75 18.57
N GLY A 125 0.48 1.74 17.87
CA GLY A 125 -0.29 0.60 17.37
C GLY A 125 -0.97 -0.19 18.49
N LYS A 126 -2.06 -0.87 18.16
CA LYS A 126 -2.79 -1.78 19.06
C LYS A 126 -2.48 -3.26 18.80
N PHE A 127 -1.44 -3.53 18.01
CA PHE A 127 -0.99 -4.86 17.64
C PHE A 127 0.38 -5.13 18.26
N ASP A 128 0.61 -6.39 18.63
CA ASP A 128 1.89 -6.86 19.13
C ASP A 128 2.87 -7.13 17.98
N GLY A 129 2.38 -7.66 16.85
CA GLY A 129 3.23 -8.08 15.73
C GLY A 129 2.54 -8.09 14.37
N ILE A 130 3.23 -8.61 13.36
CA ILE A 130 2.70 -8.76 12.00
C ILE A 130 2.89 -10.21 11.55
N LEU A 131 1.86 -10.76 10.93
CA LEU A 131 1.88 -12.05 10.23
C LEU A 131 1.78 -11.79 8.73
N GLY A 132 2.91 -11.94 8.03
CA GLY A 132 2.97 -11.78 6.58
C GLY A 132 2.29 -12.93 5.81
N LEU A 133 1.42 -12.57 4.88
CA LEU A 133 0.68 -13.44 3.94
C LEU A 133 1.13 -13.29 2.48
N GLY A 134 2.21 -12.56 2.24
CA GLY A 134 2.89 -12.46 0.95
C GLY A 134 3.72 -13.71 0.59
N PHE A 135 4.47 -13.63 -0.50
CA PHE A 135 5.22 -14.78 -1.02
C PHE A 135 6.66 -14.86 -0.46
N GLN A 136 7.23 -16.07 -0.44
CA GLN A 136 8.55 -16.31 0.16
C GLN A 136 9.68 -15.47 -0.49
N GLU A 137 9.55 -15.07 -1.76
CA GLU A 137 10.56 -14.31 -2.50
C GLU A 137 10.93 -12.96 -1.84
N ILE A 138 10.05 -12.39 -1.01
CA ILE A 138 10.32 -11.15 -0.26
C ILE A 138 10.54 -11.39 1.24
N SER A 139 10.53 -12.65 1.69
CA SER A 139 10.78 -13.02 3.08
C SER A 139 12.24 -12.77 3.46
N VAL A 140 12.45 -11.96 4.50
CA VAL A 140 13.80 -11.75 5.07
C VAL A 140 14.34 -13.07 5.59
N GLY A 141 15.58 -13.39 5.23
CA GLY A 141 16.20 -14.66 5.57
C GLY A 141 15.71 -15.85 4.73
N ASN A 142 14.89 -15.61 3.70
CA ASN A 142 14.29 -16.63 2.85
C ASN A 142 13.51 -17.70 3.65
N VAL A 143 12.91 -17.30 4.77
CA VAL A 143 12.15 -18.21 5.63
C VAL A 143 10.78 -18.49 5.02
N VAL A 144 10.29 -19.72 5.21
CA VAL A 144 9.00 -20.17 4.68
C VAL A 144 7.85 -19.42 5.38
N PRO A 145 7.00 -18.67 4.64
CA PRO A 145 5.84 -17.98 5.22
C PRO A 145 4.84 -18.97 5.85
N LEU A 146 4.02 -18.48 6.78
CA LEU A 146 3.07 -19.30 7.51
C LEU A 146 2.03 -19.97 6.61
N TRP A 147 1.51 -19.24 5.62
CA TRP A 147 0.62 -19.79 4.60
C TRP A 147 1.23 -20.98 3.84
N TYR A 148 2.52 -20.92 3.51
CA TYR A 148 3.20 -22.01 2.79
C TYR A 148 3.26 -23.27 3.65
N ASN A 149 3.53 -23.11 4.95
CA ASN A 149 3.51 -24.22 5.88
C ASN A 149 2.10 -24.79 6.06
N MET A 150 1.04 -23.98 6.04
CA MET A 150 -0.35 -24.47 6.06
C MET A 150 -0.65 -25.38 4.86
N VAL A 151 -0.29 -24.93 3.65
CA VAL A 151 -0.45 -25.70 2.41
C VAL A 151 0.38 -26.99 2.46
N GLN A 152 1.66 -26.90 2.84
CA GLN A 152 2.56 -28.07 2.90
C GLN A 152 2.17 -29.11 3.97
N GLN A 153 1.49 -28.67 5.03
CA GLN A 153 1.02 -29.52 6.12
C GLN A 153 -0.42 -30.03 5.89
N ASP A 154 -1.02 -29.75 4.73
CA ASP A 154 -2.38 -30.21 4.35
C ASP A 154 -3.44 -29.76 5.37
N LEU A 155 -3.36 -28.49 5.79
CA LEU A 155 -4.23 -27.91 6.82
C LEU A 155 -5.45 -27.16 6.25
N LEU A 156 -5.57 -27.04 4.94
CA LEU A 156 -6.54 -26.18 4.26
C LEU A 156 -7.37 -26.99 3.26
N ASP A 157 -8.66 -26.68 3.17
CA ASP A 157 -9.56 -27.31 2.18
C ASP A 157 -9.26 -26.81 0.76
N ASP A 158 -9.12 -25.49 0.59
CA ASP A 158 -8.74 -24.83 -0.66
C ASP A 158 -7.47 -23.99 -0.48
N GLU A 159 -6.66 -23.82 -1.54
CA GLU A 159 -5.47 -22.96 -1.50
C GLU A 159 -5.81 -21.47 -1.70
N VAL A 160 -6.83 -20.99 -1.00
CA VAL A 160 -7.29 -19.59 -1.05
C VAL A 160 -7.50 -19.01 0.34
N PHE A 161 -7.30 -17.70 0.48
CA PHE A 161 -7.76 -16.96 1.65
C PHE A 161 -8.47 -15.67 1.23
N SER A 162 -9.39 -15.19 2.06
CA SER A 162 -10.17 -14.00 1.72
C SER A 162 -10.37 -13.05 2.89
N PHE A 163 -10.49 -11.77 2.55
CA PHE A 163 -10.76 -10.70 3.50
C PHE A 163 -12.10 -10.04 3.23
N TRP A 164 -12.86 -9.85 4.31
CA TRP A 164 -13.92 -8.87 4.43
C TRP A 164 -13.54 -7.87 5.52
N LEU A 165 -13.41 -6.60 5.17
CA LEU A 165 -13.01 -5.55 6.11
C LEU A 165 -14.20 -4.62 6.34
N ASN A 166 -14.81 -4.68 7.52
CA ASN A 166 -15.95 -3.83 7.83
C ASN A 166 -15.48 -2.39 8.06
N ARG A 167 -16.03 -1.46 7.26
CA ARG A 167 -15.73 -0.02 7.30
C ARG A 167 -16.62 0.77 8.26
N ASN A 168 -17.49 0.09 9.01
CA ASN A 168 -18.25 0.72 10.08
C ASN A 168 -17.50 0.60 11.42
N PRO A 169 -16.89 1.68 11.94
CA PRO A 169 -16.11 1.64 13.17
C PRO A 169 -16.97 1.40 14.43
N GLU A 170 -18.30 1.59 14.34
CA GLU A 170 -19.24 1.31 15.43
C GLU A 170 -19.73 -0.15 15.43
N ALA A 171 -19.43 -0.91 14.37
CA ALA A 171 -19.83 -2.31 14.28
C ALA A 171 -19.07 -3.18 15.29
N LYS A 172 -19.74 -4.21 15.80
CA LYS A 172 -19.12 -5.18 16.71
C LYS A 172 -18.10 -6.07 16.02
N GLU A 173 -18.36 -6.40 14.75
CA GLU A 173 -17.49 -7.19 13.89
C GLU A 173 -16.68 -6.25 13.03
N GLY A 174 -15.36 -6.19 13.28
CA GLY A 174 -14.47 -5.34 12.52
C GLY A 174 -14.15 -5.91 11.14
N GLY A 175 -14.21 -7.22 10.96
CA GLY A 175 -13.98 -7.88 9.69
C GLY A 175 -13.77 -9.36 9.89
N GLU A 176 -13.39 -10.04 8.82
CA GLU A 176 -13.18 -11.48 8.78
C GLU A 176 -12.03 -11.80 7.82
N LEU A 177 -11.12 -12.67 8.27
CA LEU A 177 -10.19 -13.40 7.42
C LEU A 177 -10.64 -14.86 7.39
N VAL A 178 -10.79 -15.42 6.19
CA VAL A 178 -11.06 -16.84 5.99
C VAL A 178 -9.82 -17.51 5.42
N LEU A 179 -9.30 -18.53 6.08
CA LEU A 179 -8.20 -19.36 5.58
C LEU A 179 -8.77 -20.66 5.00
N GLY A 180 -8.43 -20.97 3.76
CA GLY A 180 -8.88 -22.18 3.09
C GLY A 180 -10.28 -22.11 2.51
N GLY A 181 -10.81 -20.89 2.26
CA GLY A 181 -12.17 -20.72 1.74
C GLY A 181 -12.59 -19.26 1.63
N VAL A 182 -13.90 -19.07 1.45
CA VAL A 182 -14.55 -17.76 1.29
C VAL A 182 -15.94 -17.81 1.95
N ASP A 183 -16.33 -16.78 2.73
CA ASP A 183 -17.70 -16.69 3.24
C ASP A 183 -18.62 -15.92 2.25
N PRO A 184 -19.62 -16.59 1.62
CA PRO A 184 -20.53 -15.95 0.69
C PRO A 184 -21.45 -14.89 1.31
N LYS A 185 -21.50 -14.76 2.64
CA LYS A 185 -22.26 -13.70 3.32
C LYS A 185 -21.64 -12.32 3.16
N HIS A 186 -20.34 -12.25 2.84
CA HIS A 186 -19.57 -11.02 2.89
C HIS A 186 -19.33 -10.35 1.53
N PHE A 187 -19.93 -10.85 0.45
CA PHE A 187 -19.87 -10.22 -0.86
C PHE A 187 -21.17 -10.35 -1.66
N LYS A 188 -21.31 -9.48 -2.66
CA LYS A 188 -22.41 -9.48 -3.64
C LYS A 188 -21.88 -9.74 -5.04
N GLY A 189 -22.63 -10.52 -5.82
CA GLY A 189 -22.28 -10.79 -7.21
C GLY A 189 -21.14 -11.79 -7.37
N LYS A 190 -20.27 -11.57 -8.37
CA LYS A 190 -19.15 -12.46 -8.69
C LYS A 190 -17.84 -11.70 -8.64
N HIS A 191 -16.79 -12.35 -8.17
CA HIS A 191 -15.45 -11.79 -8.20
C HIS A 191 -14.94 -11.61 -9.62
N THR A 192 -14.17 -10.56 -9.80
CA THR A 192 -13.36 -10.32 -10.99
C THR A 192 -11.93 -10.70 -10.64
N PHE A 193 -11.47 -11.81 -11.21
CA PHE A 193 -10.13 -12.31 -10.98
C PHE A 193 -9.14 -11.73 -11.99
N VAL A 194 -7.96 -11.37 -11.50
CA VAL A 194 -6.81 -10.93 -12.28
C VAL A 194 -5.56 -11.68 -11.82
N PRO A 195 -4.68 -12.11 -12.76
CA PRO A 195 -3.51 -12.89 -12.41
C PRO A 195 -2.47 -12.06 -11.66
N VAL A 196 -1.73 -12.71 -10.77
CA VAL A 196 -0.54 -12.14 -10.15
C VAL A 196 0.55 -11.96 -11.20
N THR A 197 1.02 -10.74 -11.39
CA THR A 197 2.03 -10.39 -12.41
C THR A 197 3.44 -10.76 -11.97
N LYS A 198 3.70 -10.66 -10.66
CA LYS A 198 5.04 -10.82 -10.10
C LYS A 198 5.01 -11.46 -8.73
N LYS A 199 5.39 -12.73 -8.70
CA LYS A 199 5.54 -13.49 -7.46
C LYS A 199 6.56 -12.84 -6.53
N GLY A 200 6.14 -12.64 -5.28
CA GLY A 200 6.79 -11.82 -4.27
C GLY A 200 5.73 -11.01 -3.53
N TYR A 201 4.98 -10.21 -4.29
CA TYR A 201 3.82 -9.47 -3.80
C TYR A 201 2.55 -10.02 -4.44
N TRP A 202 1.40 -9.74 -3.84
CA TRP A 202 0.10 -9.86 -4.51
C TRP A 202 -0.08 -8.69 -5.48
N GLU A 203 0.82 -8.65 -6.48
CA GLU A 203 0.89 -7.62 -7.53
C GLU A 203 0.02 -8.02 -8.71
N ILE A 204 -0.82 -7.09 -9.17
CA ILE A 204 -1.73 -7.25 -10.30
C ILE A 204 -1.51 -6.13 -11.32
N THR A 205 -1.97 -6.34 -12.55
CA THR A 205 -2.07 -5.26 -13.54
C THR A 205 -3.30 -4.42 -13.26
N MET A 206 -3.11 -3.12 -13.16
CA MET A 206 -4.16 -2.11 -13.08
C MET A 206 -4.17 -1.29 -14.37
N GLY A 207 -5.34 -1.06 -14.92
CA GLY A 207 -5.54 -0.15 -16.04
C GLY A 207 -5.58 1.31 -15.59
N ASP A 208 -6.38 2.10 -16.29
CA ASP A 208 -6.47 3.53 -16.06
C ASP A 208 -7.09 3.88 -14.69
N PHE A 209 -6.73 5.07 -14.21
CA PHE A 209 -7.21 5.67 -12.97
C PHE A 209 -7.96 6.96 -13.31
N LEU A 210 -9.21 7.04 -12.86
CA LEU A 210 -10.12 8.14 -13.18
C LEU A 210 -10.50 8.94 -11.93
N ILE A 211 -10.55 10.27 -12.10
CA ILE A 211 -11.11 11.21 -11.14
C ILE A 211 -12.44 11.72 -11.73
N GLY A 212 -13.55 11.31 -11.13
CA GLY A 212 -14.87 11.42 -11.75
C GLY A 212 -14.90 10.61 -13.06
N SER A 213 -15.21 11.29 -14.17
CA SER A 213 -15.16 10.71 -15.52
C SER A 213 -13.86 10.94 -16.27
N HIS A 214 -12.86 11.58 -15.64
CA HIS A 214 -11.66 12.06 -16.32
C HIS A 214 -10.45 11.16 -16.06
N SER A 215 -9.74 10.79 -17.13
CA SER A 215 -8.52 9.98 -17.05
C SER A 215 -7.32 10.81 -16.58
N THR A 216 -6.56 10.26 -15.64
CA THR A 216 -5.27 10.83 -15.20
C THR A 216 -4.12 10.51 -16.15
N GLY A 217 -4.34 9.70 -17.19
CA GLY A 217 -3.41 9.43 -18.29
C GLY A 217 -2.19 8.58 -17.96
N LEU A 218 -1.70 8.64 -16.72
CA LEU A 218 -0.45 7.98 -16.32
C LEU A 218 -0.59 6.46 -16.31
N CYS A 219 -1.76 5.93 -15.96
CA CYS A 219 -2.03 4.50 -15.89
C CYS A 219 -2.78 3.92 -17.11
N GLU A 220 -3.03 4.71 -18.17
CA GLU A 220 -3.66 4.21 -19.41
C GLU A 220 -2.87 3.06 -20.06
N GLY A 221 -1.54 3.12 -19.98
CA GLY A 221 -0.63 2.08 -20.49
C GLY A 221 -0.45 0.88 -19.57
N GLY A 222 -1.18 0.84 -18.45
CA GLY A 222 -1.03 -0.13 -17.37
C GLY A 222 -0.10 0.37 -16.26
N CYS A 223 -0.60 0.28 -15.04
CA CYS A 223 0.15 0.43 -13.79
C CYS A 223 0.22 -0.93 -13.08
N ALA A 224 1.21 -1.10 -12.21
CA ALA A 224 1.18 -2.20 -11.24
C ALA A 224 0.35 -1.77 -10.03
N ALA A 225 -0.32 -2.71 -9.36
CA ALA A 225 -0.95 -2.48 -8.08
C ALA A 225 -0.67 -3.66 -7.14
N ILE A 226 -0.29 -3.38 -5.90
CA ILE A 226 -0.16 -4.38 -4.83
C ILE A 226 -1.40 -4.30 -3.97
N VAL A 227 -2.01 -5.44 -3.67
CA VAL A 227 -3.17 -5.52 -2.78
C VAL A 227 -2.66 -5.86 -1.38
N ASP A 228 -2.83 -4.90 -0.46
CA ASP A 228 -2.08 -4.88 0.81
C ASP A 228 -3.00 -4.63 2.01
N SER A 229 -3.39 -5.71 2.70
CA SER A 229 -4.17 -5.64 3.95
C SER A 229 -3.37 -5.09 5.14
N GLY A 230 -2.04 -4.92 5.01
CA GLY A 230 -1.19 -4.31 6.02
C GLY A 230 -1.18 -2.78 5.98
N THR A 231 -1.76 -2.19 4.95
CA THR A 231 -1.80 -0.74 4.72
C THR A 231 -3.24 -0.24 4.67
N SER A 232 -3.55 0.82 5.42
CA SER A 232 -4.91 1.40 5.39
C SER A 232 -5.15 2.29 4.16
N LEU A 233 -4.19 3.17 3.84
CA LEU A 233 -4.33 4.19 2.78
C LEU A 233 -4.09 3.62 1.39
N LEU A 234 -4.63 4.30 0.39
CA LEU A 234 -4.30 4.12 -1.01
C LEU A 234 -3.01 4.87 -1.32
N ALA A 235 -1.95 4.16 -1.70
CA ALA A 235 -0.70 4.80 -2.10
C ALA A 235 -0.55 4.80 -3.62
N GLY A 236 -0.20 5.94 -4.21
CA GLY A 236 -0.06 6.04 -5.67
C GLY A 236 0.89 7.14 -6.13
N PRO A 237 1.15 7.24 -7.44
CA PRO A 237 2.10 8.20 -8.01
C PRO A 237 1.75 9.64 -7.63
N THR A 238 2.75 10.43 -7.22
CA THR A 238 2.58 11.85 -6.84
C THR A 238 1.82 12.69 -7.87
N PRO A 239 2.01 12.54 -9.20
CA PRO A 239 1.23 13.29 -10.19
C PRO A 239 -0.28 13.08 -10.03
N ILE A 240 -0.72 11.84 -9.82
CA ILE A 240 -2.13 11.49 -9.66
C ILE A 240 -2.65 11.96 -8.30
N ILE A 241 -1.91 11.71 -7.22
CA ILE A 241 -2.33 12.12 -5.87
C ILE A 241 -2.47 13.64 -5.76
N THR A 242 -1.66 14.40 -6.51
CA THR A 242 -1.78 15.87 -6.59
C THR A 242 -3.09 16.30 -7.27
N GLU A 243 -3.47 15.65 -8.39
CA GLU A 243 -4.76 15.89 -9.05
C GLU A 243 -5.94 15.51 -8.14
N ILE A 244 -5.83 14.41 -7.39
CA ILE A 244 -6.83 14.01 -6.39
C ILE A 244 -6.97 15.08 -5.30
N ASN A 245 -5.86 15.46 -4.67
CA ASN A 245 -5.85 16.47 -3.60
C ASN A 245 -6.51 17.77 -4.07
N HIS A 246 -6.21 18.20 -5.30
CA HIS A 246 -6.84 19.36 -5.89
C HIS A 246 -8.36 19.17 -6.08
N ALA A 247 -8.78 18.03 -6.63
CA ALA A 247 -10.19 17.74 -6.92
C ALA A 247 -11.06 17.58 -5.66
N ILE A 248 -10.49 17.08 -4.56
CA ILE A 248 -11.21 16.88 -3.29
C ILE A 248 -11.04 18.05 -2.31
N GLY A 249 -10.24 19.07 -2.66
CA GLY A 249 -9.96 20.21 -1.78
C GLY A 249 -9.11 19.84 -0.56
N ALA A 250 -8.20 18.87 -0.69
CA ALA A 250 -7.29 18.48 0.37
C ALA A 250 -6.15 19.48 0.55
N GLU A 251 -5.75 19.69 1.80
CA GLU A 251 -4.58 20.48 2.14
C GLU A 251 -3.32 19.83 1.55
N GLY A 252 -2.68 20.57 0.64
CA GLY A 252 -1.40 20.23 0.05
C GLY A 252 -0.28 21.14 0.53
N ARG A 253 0.93 20.84 0.07
CA ARG A 253 2.09 21.72 0.22
C ARG A 253 2.30 22.53 -1.06
N VAL A 254 2.62 23.80 -0.90
CA VAL A 254 3.07 24.64 -2.02
C VAL A 254 4.50 24.27 -2.37
N SER A 255 4.75 23.87 -3.62
CA SER A 255 6.11 23.66 -4.14
C SER A 255 6.56 24.89 -4.92
N ALA A 256 7.60 25.56 -4.42
CA ALA A 256 8.22 26.69 -5.10
C ALA A 256 8.85 26.26 -6.43
N GLU A 257 9.46 25.08 -6.47
CA GLU A 257 10.10 24.50 -7.65
C GLU A 257 9.06 24.21 -8.73
N CYS A 258 7.91 23.64 -8.35
CA CYS A 258 6.79 23.41 -9.27
C CYS A 258 6.30 24.74 -9.86
N LYS A 259 6.02 25.74 -9.01
CA LYS A 259 5.59 27.07 -9.45
C LYS A 259 6.62 27.76 -10.35
N GLU A 260 7.91 27.62 -10.04
CA GLU A 260 8.98 28.18 -10.87
C GLU A 260 9.01 27.52 -12.26
N VAL A 261 8.87 26.20 -12.34
CA VAL A 261 8.83 25.50 -13.64
C VAL A 261 7.56 25.86 -14.42
N VAL A 262 6.39 26.00 -13.78
CA VAL A 262 5.17 26.50 -14.44
C VAL A 262 5.41 27.89 -15.01
N SER A 263 5.92 28.82 -14.19
CA SER A 263 6.13 30.22 -14.56
C SER A 263 7.12 30.39 -15.72
N HIS A 264 8.25 29.66 -15.68
CA HIS A 264 9.32 29.82 -16.66
C HIS A 264 9.17 28.93 -17.91
N TYR A 265 8.56 27.74 -17.76
CA TYR A 265 8.54 26.72 -18.81
C TYR A 265 7.14 26.26 -19.20
N GLY A 266 6.06 26.66 -18.51
CA GLY A 266 4.70 26.18 -18.77
C GLY A 266 4.25 26.38 -20.23
N ASP A 267 4.46 27.58 -20.79
CA ASP A 267 4.18 27.87 -22.20
C ASP A 267 4.98 26.98 -23.15
N LEU A 268 6.29 26.82 -22.88
CA LEU A 268 7.17 26.00 -23.72
C LEU A 268 6.82 24.52 -23.65
N ILE A 269 6.48 24.00 -22.47
CA ILE A 269 6.01 22.63 -22.27
C ILE A 269 4.77 22.39 -23.13
N TRP A 270 3.78 23.29 -23.05
CA TRP A 270 2.55 23.22 -23.83
C TRP A 270 2.80 23.22 -25.34
N GLU A 271 3.62 24.16 -25.82
CA GLU A 271 3.96 24.28 -27.25
C GLU A 271 4.71 23.06 -27.77
N LEU A 272 5.64 22.50 -26.99
CA LEU A 272 6.38 21.29 -27.37
C LEU A 272 5.43 20.09 -27.51
N ILE A 273 4.50 19.90 -26.56
CA ILE A 273 3.53 18.79 -26.61
C ILE A 273 2.62 18.93 -27.85
N ILE A 274 2.06 20.12 -28.10
CA ILE A 274 1.23 20.37 -29.30
C ILE A 274 2.02 20.16 -30.60
N SER A 275 3.30 20.50 -30.60
CA SER A 275 4.20 20.30 -31.76
C SER A 275 4.55 18.83 -32.00
N GLY A 276 4.00 17.89 -31.23
CA GLY A 276 4.20 16.45 -31.38
C GLY A 276 5.50 15.93 -30.75
N VAL A 277 6.15 16.71 -29.87
CA VAL A 277 7.27 16.22 -29.09
C VAL A 277 6.77 15.13 -28.16
N LYS A 278 7.47 13.99 -28.15
CA LYS A 278 7.15 12.89 -27.23
C LYS A 278 7.23 13.42 -25.79
N PRO A 279 6.21 13.19 -24.94
CA PRO A 279 6.16 13.73 -23.57
C PRO A 279 7.43 13.45 -22.77
N SER A 280 7.94 12.22 -22.86
CA SER A 280 9.18 11.82 -22.20
C SER A 280 10.37 12.72 -22.55
N LYS A 281 10.42 13.30 -23.77
CA LYS A 281 11.52 14.13 -24.26
C LYS A 281 11.43 15.61 -23.93
N VAL A 282 10.26 16.10 -23.52
CA VAL A 282 10.02 17.53 -23.30
C VAL A 282 11.01 18.10 -22.29
N CYS A 283 11.12 17.51 -21.11
CA CYS A 283 11.99 18.02 -20.04
C CYS A 283 13.49 17.96 -20.38
N SER A 284 13.94 16.98 -21.18
CA SER A 284 15.32 17.00 -21.70
C SER A 284 15.56 18.08 -22.74
N GLN A 285 14.58 18.34 -23.62
CA GLN A 285 14.73 19.40 -24.63
C GLN A 285 14.77 20.79 -24.00
N LEU A 286 14.09 20.96 -22.87
CA LEU A 286 14.14 22.17 -22.05
C LEU A 286 15.41 22.25 -21.18
N GLY A 287 16.27 21.24 -21.19
CA GLY A 287 17.49 21.18 -20.38
C GLY A 287 17.26 20.95 -18.88
N LEU A 288 16.03 20.61 -18.48
CA LEU A 288 15.66 20.38 -17.08
C LEU A 288 16.00 18.96 -16.60
N CYS A 289 16.17 18.00 -17.51
CA CYS A 289 16.54 16.61 -17.19
C CYS A 289 17.74 16.12 -18.01
N LEU A 290 18.64 15.35 -17.39
CA LEU A 290 19.74 14.67 -18.09
C LEU A 290 19.27 13.36 -18.74
N PHE A 291 19.66 13.13 -20.00
CA PHE A 291 19.29 11.95 -20.79
C PHE A 291 20.46 10.97 -20.86
N ASN A 292 20.36 9.77 -20.26
CA ASN A 292 21.41 8.75 -20.34
C ASN A 292 21.01 7.60 -21.28
N GLY A 293 20.89 7.91 -22.57
CA GLY A 293 20.78 6.95 -23.69
C GLY A 293 19.47 6.15 -23.81
N THR A 294 18.95 5.62 -22.69
CA THR A 294 17.74 4.78 -22.64
C THR A 294 16.76 5.19 -21.54
N ARG A 295 17.14 6.09 -20.62
CA ARG A 295 16.34 6.50 -19.46
C ARG A 295 16.64 7.94 -19.02
N TYR A 296 15.65 8.56 -18.39
CA TYR A 296 15.80 9.75 -17.54
C TYR A 296 16.15 9.27 -16.14
N VAL A 297 17.28 9.72 -15.60
CA VAL A 297 17.83 9.24 -14.33
C VAL A 297 18.02 10.44 -13.43
N SER A 298 17.34 10.47 -12.28
CA SER A 298 17.83 11.15 -11.07
C SER A 298 19.04 10.34 -10.60
N GLY A 299 20.17 11.03 -10.38
CA GLY A 299 21.52 10.47 -10.47
C GLY A 299 21.73 9.10 -9.81
N ILE A 300 22.37 8.17 -10.53
CA ILE A 300 22.99 6.97 -9.94
C ILE A 300 24.50 7.05 -10.16
N GLU A 301 25.23 7.02 -9.05
CA GLU A 301 26.69 6.93 -8.96
C GLU A 301 27.25 5.78 -9.81
N SER A 302 28.29 6.08 -10.58
CA SER A 302 29.20 5.08 -11.12
C SER A 302 30.40 4.90 -10.18
N VAL A 303 30.90 3.67 -10.07
CA VAL A 303 31.81 3.15 -9.03
C VAL A 303 33.25 3.66 -9.16
N VAL A 304 33.48 4.96 -9.39
CA VAL A 304 34.84 5.52 -9.52
C VAL A 304 35.10 6.76 -8.65
N GLU A 305 34.12 7.34 -7.98
CA GLU A 305 34.34 8.50 -7.11
C GLU A 305 34.01 8.20 -5.64
N LYS A 306 34.59 7.12 -5.11
CA LYS A 306 34.78 7.00 -3.67
C LYS A 306 36.04 7.76 -3.29
N GLU A 307 35.85 9.00 -2.86
CA GLU A 307 36.62 9.72 -1.83
C GLU A 307 36.52 11.23 -2.08
N HIS A 308 35.41 11.85 -1.66
CA HIS A 308 35.40 13.14 -0.95
C HIS A 308 33.97 13.41 -0.46
N LYS A 309 33.80 13.33 0.87
CA LYS A 309 32.55 13.63 1.56
C LYS A 309 32.24 15.13 1.54
N GLU A 310 30.93 15.40 1.62
CA GLU A 310 30.26 16.63 2.04
C GLU A 310 29.86 17.64 0.94
N LYS A 311 28.54 17.77 0.77
CA LYS A 311 27.77 18.80 0.03
C LYS A 311 27.82 18.74 -1.51
N SER A 312 26.98 17.91 -2.12
CA SER A 312 26.20 18.24 -3.35
C SER A 312 25.58 16.99 -3.99
N SER A 313 24.24 16.93 -4.07
CA SER A 313 23.51 16.28 -5.20
C SER A 313 21.98 16.41 -5.12
N ALA A 314 21.38 16.78 -3.99
CA ALA A 314 19.90 16.87 -3.88
C ALA A 314 19.23 18.03 -4.66
N GLY A 315 20.01 19.02 -5.15
CA GLY A 315 19.47 20.26 -5.72
C GLY A 315 19.19 20.25 -7.23
N ASN A 316 19.83 19.36 -8.00
CA ASN A 316 19.71 19.37 -9.48
C ASN A 316 18.55 18.51 -10.02
N ASP A 317 17.92 17.70 -9.17
CA ASP A 317 16.89 16.74 -9.59
C ASP A 317 15.45 17.26 -9.41
N LEU A 318 15.24 18.27 -8.57
CA LEU A 318 13.91 18.83 -8.28
C LEU A 318 13.25 19.51 -9.49
N PRO A 319 13.96 20.32 -10.31
CA PRO A 319 13.36 20.91 -11.51
C PRO A 319 12.98 19.86 -12.56
N CYS A 320 13.75 18.77 -12.65
CA CYS A 320 13.43 17.66 -13.55
C CYS A 320 12.11 16.98 -13.16
N THR A 321 11.97 16.61 -11.88
CA THR A 321 10.75 15.98 -11.36
C THR A 321 9.54 16.89 -11.52
N ALA A 322 9.66 18.17 -11.17
CA ALA A 322 8.61 19.17 -11.38
C ALA A 322 8.19 19.24 -12.86
N CYS A 323 9.14 19.31 -13.78
CA CYS A 323 8.84 19.29 -15.21
C CYS A 323 8.12 18.01 -15.66
N GLN A 324 8.55 16.84 -15.18
CA GLN A 324 7.91 15.57 -15.55
C GLN A 324 6.45 15.51 -15.11
N MET A 325 6.15 15.98 -13.89
CA MET A 325 4.76 16.10 -13.41
C MET A 325 3.95 17.06 -14.28
N LEU A 326 4.51 18.24 -14.59
CA LEU A 326 3.84 19.24 -15.42
C LEU A 326 3.55 18.75 -16.84
N VAL A 327 4.45 17.95 -17.43
CA VAL A 327 4.20 17.33 -18.74
C VAL A 327 3.00 16.39 -18.67
N ILE A 328 2.90 15.55 -17.63
CA ILE A 328 1.76 14.63 -17.44
C ILE A 328 0.46 15.43 -17.33
N TRP A 329 0.41 16.41 -16.42
CA TRP A 329 -0.79 17.22 -16.22
C TRP A 329 -1.16 18.05 -17.46
N ALA A 330 -0.18 18.61 -18.18
CA ALA A 330 -0.43 19.34 -19.43
C ALA A 330 -1.03 18.42 -20.50
N GLN A 331 -0.57 17.17 -20.60
CA GLN A 331 -1.19 16.18 -21.50
C GLN A 331 -2.63 15.85 -21.10
N ASN A 332 -2.91 15.74 -19.80
CA ASN A 332 -4.26 15.52 -19.30
C ASN A 332 -5.18 16.68 -19.70
N GLN A 333 -4.75 17.93 -19.51
CA GLN A 333 -5.50 19.11 -19.92
C GLN A 333 -5.73 19.18 -21.44
N LEU A 334 -4.75 18.77 -22.24
CA LEU A 334 -4.90 18.68 -23.70
C LEU A 334 -5.96 17.65 -24.13
N ARG A 335 -6.07 16.51 -23.44
CA ARG A 335 -7.13 15.52 -23.70
C ARG A 335 -8.52 16.09 -23.44
N GLU A 336 -8.65 16.91 -22.40
CA GLU A 336 -9.90 17.58 -22.04
C GLU A 336 -10.24 18.77 -22.96
N LYS A 337 -9.40 19.05 -23.96
CA LYS A 337 -9.57 20.14 -24.94
C LYS A 337 -9.63 21.53 -24.30
N GLU A 338 -8.93 21.70 -23.18
CA GLU A 338 -8.79 22.98 -22.49
C GLU A 338 -7.93 23.97 -23.28
N THR A 339 -8.13 25.27 -23.03
CA THR A 339 -7.28 26.31 -23.61
C THR A 339 -5.93 26.37 -22.90
N LYS A 340 -4.90 26.90 -23.58
CA LYS A 340 -3.55 27.04 -23.00
C LYS A 340 -3.58 27.81 -21.69
N GLU A 341 -4.29 28.93 -21.66
CA GLU A 341 -4.34 29.82 -20.50
C GLU A 341 -5.02 29.14 -19.30
N THR A 342 -6.13 28.42 -19.53
CA THR A 342 -6.81 27.66 -18.49
C THR A 342 -5.95 26.52 -18.00
N ALA A 343 -5.30 25.78 -18.91
CA ALA A 343 -4.42 24.68 -18.56
C ALA A 343 -3.23 25.15 -17.71
N ILE A 344 -2.50 26.20 -18.12
CA ILE A 344 -1.38 26.73 -17.34
C ILE A 344 -1.83 27.22 -15.95
N SER A 345 -3.00 27.87 -15.87
CA SER A 345 -3.57 28.27 -14.58
C SER A 345 -3.92 27.06 -13.71
N TYR A 346 -4.40 25.96 -14.29
CA TYR A 346 -4.66 24.72 -13.57
C TYR A 346 -3.36 24.07 -13.07
N LEU A 347 -2.32 24.03 -13.91
CA LEU A 347 -0.99 23.53 -13.51
C LEU A 347 -0.41 24.30 -12.33
N ASP A 348 -0.54 25.64 -12.30
CA ASP A 348 -0.11 26.45 -11.17
C ASP A 348 -0.87 26.11 -9.88
N LYS A 349 -2.17 25.84 -9.97
CA LYS A 349 -2.98 25.40 -8.81
C LYS A 349 -2.57 24.02 -8.31
N LEU A 350 -2.24 23.09 -9.21
CA LEU A 350 -1.73 21.78 -8.79
C LEU A 350 -0.42 21.90 -8.00
N CYS A 351 0.42 22.90 -8.29
CA CYS A 351 1.63 23.18 -7.51
C CYS A 351 1.36 23.60 -6.05
N GLU A 352 0.11 23.90 -5.69
CA GLU A 352 -0.35 24.19 -4.31
C GLU A 352 -0.95 22.95 -3.63
N SER A 353 -1.25 21.89 -4.38
CA SER A 353 -1.93 20.68 -3.94
C SER A 353 -0.99 19.47 -3.79
N LEU A 354 0.34 19.68 -3.84
CA LEU A 354 1.27 18.55 -3.72
C LEU A 354 1.07 17.82 -2.37
N PRO A 355 1.21 16.49 -2.35
CA PRO A 355 1.03 15.70 -1.15
C PRO A 355 2.07 16.04 -0.07
N SER A 356 1.64 16.01 1.19
CA SER A 356 2.49 16.22 2.36
C SER A 356 3.38 14.99 2.63
N PRO A 357 4.67 15.17 2.99
CA PRO A 357 5.58 14.05 3.25
C PRO A 357 5.24 13.21 4.49
N MET A 358 4.36 13.70 5.38
CA MET A 358 3.96 12.99 6.59
C MET A 358 2.75 12.05 6.40
N GLY A 359 2.20 11.96 5.17
CA GLY A 359 1.02 11.16 4.86
C GLY A 359 -0.29 11.79 5.36
N GLY A 360 -1.40 11.49 4.67
CA GLY A 360 -2.75 11.99 4.96
C GLY A 360 -2.91 13.51 4.79
N SER A 361 -3.80 13.94 3.89
CA SER A 361 -4.12 15.37 3.72
C SER A 361 -5.46 15.70 4.39
N SER A 362 -5.46 16.73 5.25
CA SER A 362 -6.68 17.30 5.85
C SER A 362 -7.65 17.76 4.76
N ILE A 363 -8.94 17.53 4.95
CA ILE A 363 -10.00 18.04 4.08
C ILE A 363 -11.15 18.61 4.92
N ASP A 364 -11.93 19.53 4.34
CA ASP A 364 -13.18 19.98 4.96
C ASP A 364 -14.23 18.85 4.92
N CYS A 365 -14.64 18.38 6.10
CA CYS A 365 -15.67 17.35 6.21
C CYS A 365 -17.01 17.72 5.53
N ASN A 366 -17.30 19.02 5.37
CA ASN A 366 -18.56 19.47 4.77
C ASN A 366 -18.56 19.38 3.24
N SER A 367 -17.40 19.26 2.59
CA SER A 367 -17.29 19.21 1.12
C SER A 367 -17.40 17.80 0.55
N ILE A 368 -17.42 16.75 1.38
CA ILE A 368 -17.43 15.33 0.96
C ILE A 368 -18.48 15.05 -0.12
N SER A 369 -19.72 15.51 0.08
CA SER A 369 -20.83 15.28 -0.85
C SER A 369 -20.66 15.90 -2.24
N THR A 370 -19.67 16.78 -2.43
CA THR A 370 -19.37 17.45 -3.70
C THR A 370 -18.13 16.90 -4.41
N MET A 371 -17.41 15.99 -3.76
CA MET A 371 -16.19 15.41 -4.29
C MET A 371 -16.51 14.38 -5.39
N PRO A 372 -15.61 14.15 -6.34
CA PRO A 372 -15.81 13.17 -7.39
C PRO A 372 -15.64 11.73 -6.88
N ASP A 373 -16.33 10.78 -7.50
CA ASP A 373 -15.98 9.36 -7.37
C ASP A 373 -14.59 9.12 -7.96
N ILE A 374 -13.83 8.19 -7.39
CA ILE A 374 -12.54 7.75 -7.91
C ILE A 374 -12.69 6.35 -8.46
N THR A 375 -12.16 6.08 -9.65
CA THR A 375 -12.32 4.77 -10.29
C THR A 375 -10.99 4.15 -10.70
N PHE A 376 -10.77 2.92 -10.26
CA PHE A 376 -9.70 2.05 -10.71
C PHE A 376 -10.21 1.12 -11.81
N THR A 377 -9.43 0.91 -12.88
CA THR A 377 -9.77 -0.11 -13.88
C THR A 377 -8.98 -1.39 -13.57
N ILE A 378 -9.66 -2.49 -13.26
CA ILE A 378 -9.03 -3.79 -12.94
C ILE A 378 -9.74 -4.88 -13.74
N GLY A 379 -8.99 -5.66 -14.52
CA GLY A 379 -9.57 -6.72 -15.37
C GLY A 379 -10.64 -6.20 -16.33
N ASP A 380 -10.38 -5.05 -16.96
CA ASP A 380 -11.31 -4.33 -17.85
C ASP A 380 -12.65 -3.91 -17.21
N LYS A 381 -12.74 -3.92 -15.87
CA LYS A 381 -13.92 -3.45 -15.13
C LYS A 381 -13.60 -2.23 -14.27
N PRO A 382 -14.57 -1.30 -14.12
CA PRO A 382 -14.44 -0.18 -13.21
C PRO A 382 -14.71 -0.61 -11.76
N PHE A 383 -13.83 -0.18 -10.86
CA PHE A 383 -13.95 -0.29 -9.41
C PHE A 383 -13.95 1.12 -8.83
N SER A 384 -15.15 1.65 -8.59
CA SER A 384 -15.36 3.02 -8.12
C SER A 384 -15.43 3.10 -6.60
N LEU A 385 -14.88 4.16 -6.02
CA LEU A 385 -15.00 4.53 -4.62
C LEU A 385 -15.71 5.88 -4.54
N THR A 386 -16.76 5.96 -3.73
CA THR A 386 -17.44 7.24 -3.45
C THR A 386 -16.63 8.07 -2.46
N PRO A 387 -16.88 9.40 -2.37
CA PRO A 387 -16.24 10.26 -1.37
C PRO A 387 -16.32 9.73 0.06
N GLU A 388 -17.44 9.16 0.47
CA GLU A 388 -17.64 8.60 1.80
C GLU A 388 -16.75 7.38 2.08
N GLN A 389 -16.28 6.70 1.02
CA GLN A 389 -15.48 5.48 1.13
C GLN A 389 -13.99 5.77 1.16
N TYR A 390 -13.52 6.77 0.38
CA TYR A 390 -12.10 7.12 0.33
C TYR A 390 -11.69 8.24 1.30
N ILE A 391 -12.62 8.88 1.98
CA ILE A 391 -12.34 9.84 3.05
C ILE A 391 -12.41 9.17 4.42
N LEU A 392 -11.33 9.28 5.19
CA LEU A 392 -11.26 8.79 6.56
C LEU A 392 -11.76 9.87 7.53
N LYS A 393 -12.61 9.47 8.47
CA LYS A 393 -13.17 10.35 9.51
C LYS A 393 -12.62 9.92 10.86
N THR A 394 -11.92 10.82 11.56
CA THR A 394 -11.43 10.58 12.92
C THR A 394 -12.02 11.61 13.88
N GLY A 395 -12.35 11.19 15.10
CA GLY A 395 -12.97 12.07 16.11
C GLY A 395 -14.48 12.15 15.98
N GLU A 396 -15.13 12.78 16.98
CA GLU A 396 -16.60 12.85 17.08
C GLU A 396 -17.10 14.31 17.14
N GLY A 397 -18.26 14.55 16.52
CA GLY A 397 -18.97 15.82 16.57
C GLY A 397 -18.13 16.98 16.03
N VAL A 398 -17.94 18.03 16.85
CA VAL A 398 -17.21 19.26 16.48
C VAL A 398 -15.69 19.07 16.36
N ALA A 399 -15.14 17.94 16.83
CA ALA A 399 -13.73 17.60 16.73
C ALA A 399 -13.45 16.58 15.60
N GLN A 400 -14.45 16.34 14.73
CA GLN A 400 -14.29 15.46 13.59
C GLN A 400 -13.28 16.04 12.59
N VAL A 401 -12.27 15.26 12.27
CA VAL A 401 -11.24 15.55 11.28
C VAL A 401 -11.43 14.59 10.13
N CYS A 402 -11.46 15.13 8.91
CA CYS A 402 -11.51 14.34 7.69
C CYS A 402 -10.15 14.37 7.02
N VAL A 403 -9.68 13.19 6.63
CA VAL A 403 -8.37 13.00 6.02
C VAL A 403 -8.55 12.22 4.73
N SER A 404 -7.87 12.66 3.68
CA SER A 404 -7.77 11.92 2.42
C SER A 404 -7.23 10.52 2.67
N GLY A 405 -7.92 9.50 2.17
CA GLY A 405 -7.46 8.11 2.16
C GLY A 405 -6.31 7.85 1.19
N PHE A 406 -5.76 8.89 0.55
CA PHE A 406 -4.68 8.79 -0.42
C PHE A 406 -3.35 9.30 0.14
N MET A 407 -2.26 8.63 -0.24
CA MET A 407 -0.89 9.08 0.03
C MET A 407 0.00 8.92 -1.20
N ALA A 408 1.04 9.74 -1.28
CA ALA A 408 2.00 9.67 -2.36
C ALA A 408 3.03 8.55 -2.15
N LEU A 409 3.29 7.82 -3.22
CA LEU A 409 4.35 6.83 -3.33
C LEU A 409 4.87 6.80 -4.77
N ASP A 410 6.11 7.26 -4.95
CA ASP A 410 6.78 7.21 -6.24
C ASP A 410 7.76 6.03 -6.29
N VAL A 411 7.39 4.98 -7.02
CA VAL A 411 8.27 3.83 -7.31
C VAL A 411 8.92 4.03 -8.68
N PRO A 412 10.25 4.08 -8.79
CA PRO A 412 10.91 4.30 -10.07
C PRO A 412 10.80 3.08 -11.00
N PRO A 413 10.88 3.28 -12.32
CA PRO A 413 11.01 2.19 -13.29
C PRO A 413 12.24 1.31 -13.01
N PRO A 414 12.19 0.00 -13.31
CA PRO A 414 11.15 -0.70 -14.06
C PRO A 414 9.99 -1.22 -13.21
N ARG A 415 9.94 -0.93 -11.89
CA ARG A 415 8.89 -1.46 -11.01
C ARG A 415 7.62 -0.61 -11.00
N GLY A 416 7.75 0.71 -11.08
CA GLY A 416 6.59 1.61 -11.15
C GLY A 416 6.27 2.09 -12.58
N PRO A 417 5.17 2.85 -12.75
CA PRO A 417 4.29 3.34 -11.69
C PRO A 417 3.51 2.23 -10.96
N LEU A 418 3.42 2.35 -9.63
CA LEU A 418 2.87 1.33 -8.74
C LEU A 418 1.87 1.94 -7.77
N TRP A 419 0.76 1.24 -7.54
CA TRP A 419 -0.24 1.53 -6.53
C TRP A 419 -0.17 0.52 -5.37
N ILE A 420 -0.61 0.95 -4.20
CA ILE A 420 -0.95 0.07 -3.08
C ILE A 420 -2.45 0.24 -2.82
N LEU A 421 -3.19 -0.85 -2.96
CA LEU A 421 -4.63 -0.92 -2.69
C LEU A 421 -4.82 -1.50 -1.28
N GLY A 422 -4.95 -0.58 -0.31
CA GLY A 422 -5.11 -0.91 1.09
C GLY A 422 -6.56 -1.12 1.54
N ASP A 423 -6.79 -1.03 2.85
CA ASP A 423 -8.09 -1.24 3.50
C ASP A 423 -9.21 -0.33 2.95
N VAL A 424 -8.89 0.88 2.51
CA VAL A 424 -9.85 1.79 1.86
C VAL A 424 -10.49 1.13 0.62
N PHE A 425 -9.71 0.40 -0.16
CA PHE A 425 -10.23 -0.36 -1.32
C PHE A 425 -10.80 -1.70 -0.88
N MET A 426 -10.06 -2.47 -0.08
CA MET A 426 -10.44 -3.82 0.34
C MET A 426 -11.68 -3.88 1.26
N GLY A 427 -12.03 -2.78 1.91
CA GLY A 427 -13.27 -2.70 2.69
C GLY A 427 -14.52 -2.39 1.87
N VAL A 428 -14.37 -1.83 0.67
CA VAL A 428 -15.46 -1.70 -0.30
C VAL A 428 -15.57 -2.97 -1.15
N TYR A 429 -14.42 -3.58 -1.44
CA TYR A 429 -14.32 -4.76 -2.29
C TYR A 429 -13.77 -5.96 -1.52
N HIS A 430 -14.64 -6.92 -1.23
CA HIS A 430 -14.23 -8.22 -0.72
C HIS A 430 -13.15 -8.80 -1.63
N THR A 431 -12.05 -9.25 -1.02
CA THR A 431 -10.84 -9.65 -1.75
C THR A 431 -10.50 -11.10 -1.47
N ILE A 432 -10.34 -11.89 -2.53
CA ILE A 432 -9.83 -13.28 -2.49
C ILE A 432 -8.39 -13.28 -3.00
N PHE A 433 -7.50 -13.92 -2.27
CA PHE A 433 -6.14 -14.23 -2.68
C PHE A 433 -6.07 -15.73 -2.98
N ASP A 434 -6.04 -16.06 -4.27
CA ASP A 434 -5.98 -17.44 -4.75
C ASP A 434 -4.52 -17.83 -4.98
N TYR A 435 -3.95 -18.54 -4.02
CA TYR A 435 -2.56 -18.98 -4.08
C TYR A 435 -2.38 -20.13 -5.08
N GLY A 436 -3.36 -21.03 -5.18
CA GLY A 436 -3.32 -22.18 -6.08
C GLY A 436 -3.28 -21.79 -7.56
N ASN A 437 -4.07 -20.77 -7.94
CA ASN A 437 -4.14 -20.26 -9.31
C ASN A 437 -3.28 -19.00 -9.55
N LEU A 438 -2.68 -18.43 -8.50
CA LEU A 438 -1.91 -17.18 -8.53
C LEU A 438 -2.71 -16.02 -9.12
N GLU A 439 -3.88 -15.75 -8.54
CA GLU A 439 -4.76 -14.64 -8.93
C GLU A 439 -5.38 -13.95 -7.71
N VAL A 440 -5.87 -12.73 -7.91
CA VAL A 440 -6.61 -11.96 -6.90
C VAL A 440 -7.99 -11.63 -7.44
N GLY A 441 -9.03 -11.85 -6.64
CA GLY A 441 -10.42 -11.66 -7.00
C GLY A 441 -11.12 -10.60 -6.18
N PHE A 442 -11.87 -9.71 -6.85
CA PHE A 442 -12.61 -8.62 -6.19
C PHE A 442 -14.10 -8.67 -6.47
N ALA A 443 -14.92 -8.56 -5.43
CA ALA A 443 -16.38 -8.41 -5.51
C ALA A 443 -16.85 -7.29 -4.57
N GLU A 444 -18.03 -6.72 -4.81
CA GLU A 444 -18.62 -5.74 -3.90
C GLU A 444 -18.84 -6.37 -2.52
N ALA A 445 -18.37 -5.73 -1.44
CA ALA A 445 -18.61 -6.21 -0.09
C ALA A 445 -20.11 -6.12 0.30
N ALA A 446 -20.56 -7.03 1.16
CA ALA A 446 -21.97 -7.12 1.55
C ALA A 446 -22.43 -6.00 2.49
#